data_AF-A0A7W3UMA7-F1
#
_entry.id   AF-A0A7W3UMA7-F1
#
_cell.length_a   1.000
_cell.length_b   1.000
_cell.length_c   1.000
_cell.angle_alpha   90.00
_cell.angle_beta   90.00
_cell.angle_gamma   90.00
#
_symmetry.space_group_name_H-M   'P 1'
#
loop_
_entity.id
_entity.type
_entity.pdbx_description
1 polymer ?
#
loop_
_entity_poly.entity_id
_entity_poly.type
_entity_poly.pdbx_seq_one_letter_code
_entity_poly.pdbx_strand_id
1 'polypeptide(L)'
;MKKRTRTNIILLICVILLVLSPFIFVKGEYGGSDDQGTEQIKKYDPGYKVWAHPVWTPPSGEIESLLFTVQGSLGTGLICYFIGVAHGKKKAHSSTESKKDQVINK
;
A
#
# COMPACT_ATOMS: atom_id res chain seq x y z
N MET A 1 -2.36 -13.70 26.32
CA MET A 1 -1.98 -13.46 24.90
C MET A 1 -0.47 -13.39 24.78
N LYS A 2 0.15 -14.19 23.89
CA LYS A 2 1.61 -14.25 23.69
C LYS A 2 2.13 -12.85 23.35
N LYS A 3 3.26 -12.42 23.95
CA LYS A 3 3.79 -11.03 23.86
C LYS A 3 3.83 -10.48 22.42
N ARG A 4 4.20 -11.34 21.44
CA ARG A 4 4.18 -11.00 20.01
C ARG A 4 2.80 -10.72 19.41
N THR A 5 1.77 -11.44 19.84
CA THR A 5 0.40 -11.23 19.35
C THR A 5 -0.14 -9.88 19.80
N ARG A 6 0.20 -9.43 21.02
CA ARG A 6 -0.16 -8.08 21.49
C ARG A 6 0.54 -7.00 20.68
N THR A 7 1.84 -7.15 20.41
CA THR A 7 2.59 -6.19 19.58
C THR A 7 2.03 -6.11 18.15
N ASN A 8 1.70 -7.24 17.51
CA ASN A 8 1.10 -7.24 16.19
C ASN A 8 -0.28 -6.56 16.16
N ILE A 9 -1.11 -6.79 17.19
CA ILE A 9 -2.42 -6.13 17.29
C ILE A 9 -2.25 -4.62 17.46
N ILE A 10 -1.30 -4.16 18.27
CA ILE A 10 -1.01 -2.73 18.45
C ILE A 10 -0.52 -2.12 17.12
N LEU A 11 0.41 -2.78 16.42
CA LEU A 11 0.87 -2.32 15.11
C LEU A 11 -0.27 -2.22 14.09
N LEU A 12 -1.15 -3.23 14.06
CA LEU A 12 -2.28 -3.27 13.15
C LEU A 12 -3.29 -2.13 13.46
N ILE A 13 -3.56 -1.87 14.73
CA ILE A 13 -4.38 -0.72 15.15
C ILE A 13 -3.72 0.60 14.74
N CYS A 14 -2.40 0.75 14.93
CA CYS A 14 -1.69 1.96 14.48
C CYS A 14 -1.80 2.18 12.97
N VAL A 15 -1.67 1.13 12.15
CA VAL A 15 -1.84 1.22 10.69
C VAL A 15 -3.26 1.65 10.34
N ILE A 16 -4.27 1.05 10.97
CA ILE A 16 -5.68 1.44 10.75
C ILE A 16 -5.90 2.91 11.13
N LEU A 17 -5.38 3.35 12.28
CA LEU A 17 -5.50 4.75 12.70
C LEU A 17 -4.81 5.70 11.72
N LEU A 18 -3.64 5.35 11.19
CA LEU A 18 -2.95 6.15 10.17
C LEU A 18 -3.75 6.26 8.88
N VAL A 19 -4.40 5.18 8.44
CA VAL A 19 -5.23 5.18 7.23
C VAL A 19 -6.53 5.96 7.43
N LEU A 20 -7.14 5.87 8.62
CA LEU A 20 -8.41 6.55 8.93
C LEU A 20 -8.23 8.02 9.36
N SER A 21 -7.04 8.39 9.84
CA SER A 21 -6.72 9.77 10.24
C SER A 21 -7.04 10.80 9.15
N PRO A 22 -6.60 10.66 7.88
CA PRO A 22 -6.94 11.63 6.84
C PRO A 22 -8.45 11.68 6.56
N PHE A 23 -9.18 10.56 6.68
CA PHE A 23 -10.64 10.53 6.45
C PHE A 23 -11.44 11.39 7.43
N ILE A 24 -10.93 11.58 8.66
CA ILE A 24 -11.62 12.35 9.70
C ILE A 24 -11.14 13.81 9.71
N PHE A 25 -9.85 14.04 9.42
CA PHE A 25 -9.25 15.37 9.50
C PHE A 25 -9.28 16.15 8.18
N VAL A 26 -9.35 15.48 7.03
CA VAL A 26 -9.33 16.13 5.71
C VAL A 26 -10.74 16.16 5.12
N LYS A 27 -11.33 17.36 5.07
CA LYS A 27 -12.57 17.65 4.34
C LYS A 27 -12.22 18.31 3.00
N GLY A 28 -11.63 17.55 2.09
CA GLY A 28 -11.24 18.03 0.76
C GLY A 28 -11.50 16.98 -0.32
N GLU A 29 -11.55 17.42 -1.58
CA GLU A 29 -11.50 16.49 -2.71
C GLU A 29 -10.17 15.74 -2.69
N TYR A 30 -10.25 14.41 -2.78
CA TYR A 30 -9.09 13.55 -2.91
C TYR A 30 -8.59 13.61 -4.36
N GLY A 31 -8.06 14.77 -4.76
CA GLY A 31 -7.41 14.99 -6.04
C GLY A 31 -5.99 14.44 -6.06
N GLY A 32 -5.43 14.26 -7.26
CA GLY A 32 -4.05 13.84 -7.42
C GLY A 32 -3.10 14.88 -6.83
N SER A 33 -1.91 14.44 -6.42
CA SER A 33 -0.87 15.38 -5.95
C SER A 33 -0.45 16.38 -7.03
N ASP A 34 -0.71 16.08 -8.30
CA ASP A 34 -0.39 16.91 -9.46
C ASP A 34 -1.34 18.13 -9.60
N ASP A 35 -2.61 17.96 -9.24
CA ASP A 35 -3.61 19.03 -9.26
C ASP A 35 -3.25 20.15 -8.28
N GLN A 36 -2.88 19.77 -7.05
CA GLN A 36 -2.48 20.72 -6.01
C GLN A 36 -1.19 21.47 -6.38
N GLY A 37 -0.25 20.80 -7.06
CA GLY A 37 0.98 21.43 -7.54
C GLY A 37 0.72 22.50 -8.59
N THR A 38 -0.17 22.20 -9.55
CA THR A 38 -0.52 23.12 -10.64
C THR A 38 -1.24 24.37 -10.13
N GLU A 39 -2.13 24.24 -9.16
CA GLU A 39 -2.82 25.38 -8.54
C GLU A 39 -1.86 26.34 -7.84
N GLN A 40 -0.86 25.81 -7.12
CA GLN A 40 0.14 26.64 -6.45
C GLN A 40 1.06 27.35 -7.43
N ILE A 41 1.51 26.65 -8.48
CA ILE A 41 2.38 27.24 -9.52
C ILE A 41 1.66 28.40 -10.23
N LYS A 42 0.38 28.22 -10.62
CA LYS A 42 -0.43 29.29 -11.23
C LYS A 42 -0.62 30.51 -10.33
N LYS A 43 -0.62 30.32 -9.00
CA LYS A 43 -0.82 31.38 -8.01
C LYS A 43 0.44 32.24 -7.79
N TYR A 44 1.63 31.63 -7.86
CA TYR A 44 2.89 32.33 -7.58
C TYR A 44 3.63 32.81 -8.84
N ASP A 45 3.39 32.20 -10.00
CA ASP A 45 3.98 32.63 -11.27
C ASP A 45 2.94 32.57 -12.41
N PRO A 46 2.21 33.66 -12.69
CA PRO A 46 1.19 33.70 -13.74
C PRO A 46 1.78 33.64 -15.17
N GLY A 47 3.11 33.72 -15.32
CA GLY A 47 3.83 33.58 -16.59
C GLY A 47 4.34 32.17 -16.86
N TYR A 48 4.13 31.23 -15.94
CA TYR A 48 4.71 29.89 -16.02
C TYR A 48 4.13 29.10 -17.20
N LYS A 49 4.97 28.86 -18.21
CA LYS A 49 4.66 27.90 -19.27
C LYS A 49 4.95 26.48 -18.78
N VAL A 50 3.91 25.66 -18.76
CA VAL A 50 4.02 24.21 -18.54
C VAL A 50 5.02 23.63 -19.55
N TRP A 51 6.12 23.09 -19.06
CA TRP A 51 7.21 22.55 -19.88
C TRP A 51 7.08 21.04 -20.12
N ALA A 52 6.16 20.38 -19.42
CA ALA A 52 5.82 18.98 -19.58
C ALA A 52 4.32 18.86 -19.91
N HIS A 53 4.01 18.57 -21.17
CA HIS A 53 2.65 18.23 -21.57
C HIS A 53 2.46 16.71 -21.46
N PRO A 54 1.37 16.23 -20.84
CA PRO A 54 1.07 14.82 -20.84
C PRO A 54 0.92 14.33 -22.29
N VAL A 55 1.72 13.34 -22.67
CA VAL A 55 1.66 12.70 -24.00
C VAL A 55 0.29 12.05 -24.24
N TRP A 56 -0.40 11.70 -23.15
CA TRP A 56 -1.75 11.18 -23.12
C TRP A 56 -2.50 11.76 -21.92
N THR A 57 -3.56 12.54 -22.17
CA THR A 57 -4.51 12.94 -21.13
C THR A 57 -5.66 11.94 -21.09
N PRO A 58 -5.90 11.25 -19.95
CA PRO A 58 -7.07 10.40 -19.84
C PRO A 58 -8.35 11.25 -20.01
N PRO A 59 -9.34 10.78 -20.78
CA PRO A 59 -10.53 11.56 -21.11
C PRO A 59 -11.48 11.82 -19.91
N SER A 60 -11.22 11.22 -18.74
CA SER A 60 -11.94 11.45 -17.49
C SER A 60 -11.05 11.09 -16.29
N GLY A 61 -11.15 11.87 -15.20
CA GLY A 61 -10.46 11.59 -13.93
C GLY A 61 -10.89 10.26 -13.28
N GLU A 62 -12.05 9.73 -13.66
CA GLU A 62 -12.50 8.39 -13.22
C GLU A 62 -11.61 7.27 -13.78
N ILE A 63 -11.12 7.44 -15.01
CA ILE A 63 -10.27 6.44 -15.67
C ILE A 63 -8.86 6.49 -15.08
N GLU A 64 -8.38 7.68 -14.70
CA GLU A 64 -7.11 7.85 -13.99
C GLU A 64 -7.12 7.13 -12.64
N SER A 65 -8.17 7.34 -11.83
CA SER A 65 -8.35 6.66 -10.55
C SER A 65 -8.49 5.14 -10.72
N LEU A 66 -9.17 4.68 -11.77
CA LEU A 66 -9.30 3.26 -12.10
C LEU A 66 -7.94 2.63 -12.43
N LEU A 67 -7.15 3.27 -13.30
CA LEU A 67 -5.82 2.79 -13.67
C LEU A 67 -4.90 2.75 -12.45
N PHE A 68 -4.94 3.78 -11.60
CA PHE A 68 -4.18 3.83 -10.35
C PHE A 68 -4.60 2.71 -9.38
N THR A 69 -5.91 2.46 -9.25
CA THR A 69 -6.45 1.40 -8.40
C THR A 69 -6.03 0.01 -8.90
N VAL A 70 -6.06 -0.21 -10.21
CA VAL A 70 -5.62 -1.48 -10.81
C VAL A 70 -4.12 -1.69 -10.58
N GLN A 71 -3.30 -0.66 -10.76
CA GLN A 71 -1.86 -0.71 -10.49
C GLN A 71 -1.59 -1.03 -9.02
N GLY A 72 -2.28 -0.36 -8.09
CA GLY A 72 -2.16 -0.59 -6.64
C GLY A 72 -2.62 -2.00 -6.23
N SER A 73 -3.71 -2.50 -6.80
CA SER A 73 -4.24 -3.84 -6.55
C SER A 73 -3.28 -4.93 -7.01
N LEU A 74 -2.73 -4.80 -8.22
CA LEU A 74 -1.73 -5.73 -8.75
C LEU A 74 -0.44 -5.73 -7.93
N GLY A 75 0.07 -4.55 -7.55
CA GLY A 75 1.25 -4.42 -6.69
C GLY A 75 1.04 -5.07 -5.32
N THR A 76 -0.12 -4.82 -4.70
CA THR A 76 -0.50 -5.41 -3.41
C THR A 76 -0.63 -6.92 -3.52
N GLY A 77 -1.28 -7.43 -4.58
CA GLY A 77 -1.42 -8.86 -4.84
C GLY A 77 -0.07 -9.57 -4.94
N LEU A 78 0.89 -8.98 -5.65
CA LEU A 78 2.24 -9.53 -5.79
C LEU A 78 2.98 -9.58 -4.44
N ILE A 79 2.94 -8.50 -3.66
CA ILE A 79 3.58 -8.43 -2.33
C ILE A 79 2.97 -9.48 -1.39
N CYS A 80 1.64 -9.57 -1.35
CA CYS A 80 0.92 -10.56 -0.55
C CYS A 80 1.28 -12.01 -0.95
N TYR A 81 1.40 -12.29 -2.25
CA TYR A 81 1.82 -13.59 -2.75
C TYR A 81 3.23 -13.97 -2.28
N PHE A 82 4.20 -13.06 -2.41
CA PHE A 82 5.58 -13.29 -1.96
C PHE A 82 5.66 -13.55 -0.46
N ILE A 83 4.97 -12.75 0.35
CA ILE A 83 4.90 -12.94 1.81
C ILE A 83 4.27 -14.30 2.14
N GLY A 84 3.19 -14.67 1.45
CA GLY A 84 2.50 -15.94 1.62
C GLY A 84 3.40 -17.15 1.32
N VAL A 85 4.09 -17.14 0.18
CA VAL A 85 5.04 -18.20 -0.21
C VAL A 85 6.19 -18.29 0.80
N ALA A 86 6.78 -17.15 1.19
CA ALA A 86 7.86 -17.12 2.17
C ALA A 86 7.43 -17.67 3.54
N HIS A 87 6.20 -17.37 3.97
CA HIS A 87 5.65 -17.88 5.23
C HIS A 87 5.36 -19.39 5.15
N GLY A 88 4.81 -19.86 4.03
CA GLY A 88 4.54 -21.28 3.78
C GLY A 88 5.81 -22.14 3.81
N LYS A 89 6.89 -21.66 3.17
CA LYS A 89 8.20 -22.34 3.18
C LYS A 89 8.77 -22.49 4.59
N LYS A 90 8.66 -21.46 5.44
CA LYS A 90 9.11 -21.52 6.84
C LYS A 90 8.32 -22.55 7.66
N LYS A 91 7.00 -22.62 7.45
CA LYS A 91 6.14 -23.58 8.14
C LYS A 91 6.46 -25.02 7.72
N ALA A 92 6.71 -25.26 6.43
CA ALA A 92 7.11 -26.58 5.92
C ALA A 92 8.44 -27.05 6.54
N HIS A 93 9.45 -26.18 6.63
CA HIS A 93 10.76 -26.54 7.22
C HIS A 93 10.64 -26.90 8.71
N SER A 94 9.88 -26.11 9.48
CA SER A 94 9.63 -26.39 10.91
C SER A 94 8.83 -27.69 11.14
N SER A 95 7.99 -28.09 10.17
CA SER A 95 7.20 -29.32 10.28
C SER A 95 8.06 -30.56 9.99
N THR A 96 9.04 -30.43 9.09
CA THR A 96 9.99 -31.51 8.77
C THR A 96 11.01 -31.77 9.88
N GLU A 97 11.50 -30.71 10.55
CA GLU A 97 12.39 -30.85 11.71
C GLU A 97 11.66 -31.50 12.89
N SER A 98 10.45 -31.03 13.22
CA SER A 98 9.63 -31.62 14.30
C SER A 98 9.30 -33.10 14.07
N LYS A 99 9.11 -33.52 12.80
CA LYS A 99 8.85 -34.92 12.43
C LYS A 99 10.11 -35.79 12.44
N LYS A 100 11.30 -35.22 12.15
CA LYS A 100 12.59 -35.93 12.32
C LYS A 100 12.92 -36.15 13.79
N ASP A 101 12.73 -35.14 14.63
CA ASP A 101 13.03 -35.24 16.07
C ASP A 101 12.12 -36.26 16.78
N GLN A 102 10.87 -36.41 16.37
CA GLN A 102 9.98 -37.47 16.89
C GLN A 102 10.38 -38.90 16.46
N VAL A 103 10.99 -39.05 15.28
CA VAL A 103 11.41 -40.38 14.78
C VAL A 103 12.75 -40.79 15.39
N ILE A 104 13.62 -39.84 15.74
CA ILE A 104 14.93 -40.11 16.34
C ILE A 104 14.81 -40.43 17.85
N ASN A 105 13.77 -39.93 18.53
CA ASN A 105 13.54 -40.15 19.97
C ASN A 105 12.60 -41.34 20.30
N LYS A 106 12.33 -42.24 19.35
CA LYS A 106 11.52 -43.44 19.53
C LYS A 106 12.34 -44.69 19.24
#